data_AF-A0A7V8W8R0-F1
#
_entry.id   AF-A0A7V8W8R0-F1
#
_cell.length_a   1.000
_cell.length_b   1.000
_cell.length_c   1.000
_cell.angle_alpha   90.00
_cell.angle_beta   90.00
_cell.angle_gamma   90.00
#
_symmetry.space_group_name_H-M   'P 1'
#
loop_
_entity.id
_entity.type
_entity.pdbx_description
1 polymer ?
#
loop_
_entity_poly.entity_id
_entity_poly.type
_entity_poly.pdbx_seq_one_letter_code
_entity_poly.pdbx_strand_id
1 'polypeptide(L)' 'PEGGAPPGPASAPAQPLPTVETRRVEDDERIGRNDPCWCGSGKKYKRCHGA' A
#
# COMPACT_ATOMS: atom_id res chain seq x y z
N PRO A 1 41.78 1.44 -39.54
CA PRO A 1 40.40 1.98 -39.39
C PRO A 1 40.06 2.05 -37.91
N GLU A 2 40.36 3.18 -37.29
CA GLU A 2 40.13 3.44 -35.86
C GLU A 2 38.65 3.74 -35.64
N GLY A 3 37.92 2.79 -35.05
CA GLY A 3 36.53 2.95 -34.66
C GLY A 3 36.46 3.58 -33.28
N GLY A 4 36.03 4.85 -33.23
CA GLY A 4 35.84 5.59 -31.99
C GLY A 4 34.78 4.97 -31.09
N ALA A 5 35.08 4.89 -29.79
CA ALA A 5 34.11 4.53 -28.77
C ALA A 5 33.03 5.63 -28.64
N PRO A 6 31.73 5.28 -28.54
CA PRO A 6 30.69 6.28 -28.35
C PRO A 6 30.73 6.85 -26.91
N PRO A 7 30.38 8.14 -26.72
CA PRO A 7 30.25 8.72 -25.39
C PRO A 7 29.08 8.07 -24.63
N GLY A 8 29.35 7.65 -23.40
CA GLY A 8 28.34 7.08 -22.51
C GLY A 8 27.22 8.09 -22.19
N PRO A 9 26.01 7.62 -21.82
CA PRO A 9 24.89 8.50 -21.56
C PRO A 9 25.18 9.38 -20.33
N ALA A 10 25.15 10.69 -20.56
CA ALA A 10 25.21 11.72 -19.55
C ALA A 10 24.08 11.55 -18.52
N SER A 11 24.44 11.75 -17.25
CA SER A 11 23.61 11.65 -16.06
C SER A 11 22.24 12.33 -16.21
N ALA A 12 21.17 11.53 -16.11
CA ALA A 12 19.83 12.05 -15.85
C ALA A 12 19.69 12.33 -14.34
N PRO A 13 19.09 13.46 -13.91
CA PRO A 13 18.80 13.68 -12.50
C PRO A 13 17.74 12.67 -12.03
N ALA A 14 18.07 11.95 -10.96
CA ALA A 14 17.13 11.05 -10.29
C ALA A 14 15.99 11.88 -9.70
N GLN A 15 14.82 11.82 -10.35
CA GLN A 15 13.60 12.39 -9.81
C GLN A 15 13.29 11.69 -8.48
N PRO A 16 12.99 12.41 -7.39
CA PRO A 16 12.63 11.77 -6.14
C PRO A 16 11.33 10.97 -6.34
N LEU A 17 11.37 9.69 -5.98
CA LEU A 17 10.21 8.79 -5.99
C LEU A 17 9.08 9.38 -5.14
N PRO A 18 7.80 9.19 -5.52
CA PRO A 18 6.69 9.64 -4.68
C PRO A 18 6.77 8.95 -3.32
N THR A 19 6.85 9.75 -2.26
CA THR A 19 6.76 9.22 -0.89
C THR A 19 5.36 8.65 -0.74
N VAL A 20 5.26 7.33 -0.56
CA VAL A 20 3.98 6.68 -0.30
C VAL A 20 3.61 7.04 1.13
N GLU A 21 2.80 8.09 1.29
CA GLU A 21 2.18 8.41 2.57
C GLU A 21 1.22 7.26 2.88
N THR A 22 1.61 6.42 3.84
CA THR A 22 0.77 5.33 4.33
C THR A 22 -0.47 5.96 4.95
N ARG A 23 -1.57 6.02 4.18
CA ARG A 23 -2.87 6.42 4.69
C ARG A 23 -3.24 5.39 5.76
N ARG A 24 -3.18 5.81 7.02
CA ARG A 24 -3.72 5.03 8.14
C ARG A 24 -5.20 4.83 7.82
N VAL A 25 -5.58 3.58 7.54
CA VAL A 25 -6.98 3.20 7.47
C VAL A 25 -7.51 3.45 8.88
N GLU A 26 -8.35 4.47 9.02
CA GLU A 26 -9.07 4.70 10.26
C GLU A 26 -9.91 3.45 10.50
N ASP A 27 -9.62 2.71 11.57
CA ASP A 27 -10.36 1.53 12.02
C ASP A 27 -11.84 1.85 12.36
N ASP A 28 -12.26 3.10 12.18
CA ASP A 28 -13.62 3.60 12.37
C ASP A 28 -14.44 3.61 11.06
N GLU A 29 -14.05 2.87 10.02
CA GLU A 29 -15.07 2.30 9.12
C GLU A 29 -15.89 1.31 9.94
N ARG A 30 -16.83 1.85 10.74
CA ARG A 30 -17.52 1.14 11.83
C ARG A 30 -18.09 -0.16 11.30
N ILE A 31 -17.35 -1.25 11.54
CA ILE A 31 -17.72 -2.57 11.07
C ILE A 31 -19.15 -2.83 11.53
N GLY A 32 -20.04 -3.01 10.56
CA GLY A 32 -21.45 -3.13 10.84
C GLY A 32 -21.67 -4.29 11.81
N ARG A 33 -22.50 -4.12 12.85
CA ARG A 33 -22.76 -5.19 13.84
C ARG A 33 -23.20 -6.53 13.19
N ASN A 34 -23.73 -6.49 11.97
CA ASN A 34 -24.17 -7.66 11.22
C ASN A 34 -23.10 -8.24 10.26
N ASP A 35 -22.01 -7.53 10.03
CA ASP A 35 -20.94 -7.88 9.08
C ASP A 35 -20.08 -9.04 9.60
N PRO A 36 -19.42 -9.86 8.75
CA PRO A 36 -18.44 -10.85 9.19
C PRO A 36 -17.33 -10.22 10.05
N CYS A 37 -17.00 -10.86 11.17
CA CYS A 37 -15.98 -10.34 12.08
C CYS A 37 -14.58 -10.37 11.44
N TRP A 38 -13.83 -9.28 11.61
CA TRP A 38 -12.47 -9.11 11.09
C TRP A 38 -11.47 -10.17 11.58
N CYS A 39 -11.76 -10.86 12.70
CA CYS A 39 -10.92 -11.93 13.24
C CYS A 39 -10.91 -13.23 12.41
N GLY A 40 -11.69 -13.29 11.32
CA GLY A 40 -11.73 -14.46 10.43
C GLY A 40 -12.51 -15.66 11.00
N SER A 41 -13.24 -15.50 12.11
CA SER A 41 -14.03 -16.60 12.72
C SER A 41 -15.26 -17.01 11.88
N GLY A 42 -15.62 -16.27 10.82
CA GLY A 42 -16.84 -16.50 10.03
C GLY A 42 -18.15 -16.14 10.75
N LYS A 43 -18.07 -15.69 12.01
CA LYS A 43 -19.21 -15.20 12.80
C LYS A 43 -19.44 -13.71 12.53
N LYS A 44 -20.68 -13.26 12.68
CA LYS A 44 -21.04 -11.84 12.61
C LYS A 44 -20.35 -11.07 13.75
N TYR A 45 -19.95 -9.81 13.50
CA TYR A 45 -19.24 -8.96 14.44
C TYR A 45 -19.94 -8.91 15.81
N LYS A 46 -21.26 -8.65 15.84
CA LYS A 46 -22.07 -8.65 17.09
C LYS A 46 -22.11 -9.96 17.88
N ARG A 47 -21.63 -11.07 17.32
CA ARG A 47 -21.60 -12.41 17.95
C ARG A 47 -20.18 -12.88 18.23
N CYS A 48 -19.20 -11.99 18.06
CA CYS A 48 -17.79 -12.27 18.22
C CYS A 48 -17.12 -11.13 18.99
N HIS A 49 -16.49 -10.17 18.30
CA HIS A 49 -15.77 -9.05 18.95
C HIS A 49 -16.61 -7.78 19.17
N GLY A 50 -17.84 -7.74 18.65
CA GLY A 50 -18.79 -6.64 18.84
C GLY A 50 -19.87 -6.92 19.90
N ALA A 51 -19.59 -7.83 20.83
CA ALA A 51 -20.44 -8.13 21.98
C ALA A 51 -20.35 -7.03 23.04
#